data_AF-A0A520JPJ3-F1
#
_entry.id   AF-A0A520JPJ3-F1
#
_cell.length_a   1.000
_cell.length_b   1.000
_cell.length_c   1.000
_cell.angle_alpha   90.00
_cell.angle_beta   90.00
_cell.angle_gamma   90.00
#
_symmetry.space_group_name_H-M   'P 1'
#
loop_
_entity.id
_entity.type
_entity.pdbx_description
1 polymer ?
#
loop_
_entity_poly.entity_id
_entity_poly.type
_entity_poly.pdbx_seq_one_letter_code
_entity_poly.pdbx_strand_id
1 'polypeptide(L)'
;MKQLVAFDLDGTLAESKQPLQEPMGEALADLLGVAHVAVISGGDWPQFQKQVASRLPARADLSKLWLMPTTGTKLYTYRDGAWNSVYAELFDDATKAKILKAFDESLEATGFTPEQTWGERIEDRGSQITFSALGQEAPIKEKEHWDPKFEKRKVIQADLKQRLPGLSINMGGATSIDIT
;
A
#
# COMPACT_ATOMS: atom_id res chain seq x y z
N MET A 1 2.72 2.69 30.13
CA MET A 1 2.55 3.78 29.13
C MET A 1 2.73 3.17 27.74
N LYS A 2 1.97 3.58 26.72
CA LYS A 2 2.17 3.06 25.35
C LYS A 2 3.45 3.65 24.76
N GLN A 3 4.29 2.82 24.14
CA GLN A 3 5.60 3.24 23.62
C GLN A 3 5.62 3.40 22.08
N LEU A 4 4.61 2.87 21.40
CA LEU A 4 4.47 2.89 19.95
C LEU A 4 3.00 3.17 19.61
N VAL A 5 2.79 4.06 18.65
CA VAL A 5 1.50 4.30 18.00
C VAL A 5 1.65 4.01 16.52
N ALA A 6 0.78 3.15 15.98
CA ALA A 6 0.79 2.77 14.58
C ALA A 6 -0.43 3.35 13.86
N PHE A 7 -0.22 3.88 12.66
CA PHE A 7 -1.25 4.45 11.82
C PHE A 7 -1.21 3.83 10.42
N ASP A 8 -2.39 3.65 9.82
CA ASP A 8 -2.46 3.69 8.36
C ASP A 8 -2.16 5.11 7.86
N LEU A 9 -1.83 5.25 6.58
CA LEU A 9 -1.56 6.53 5.94
C LEU A 9 -2.82 7.10 5.28
N ASP A 10 -3.29 6.45 4.23
CA ASP A 10 -4.35 6.95 3.35
C ASP A 10 -5.71 6.89 4.05
N GLY A 11 -6.41 8.03 4.14
CA GLY A 11 -7.69 8.14 4.85
C GLY A 11 -7.56 8.19 6.38
N THR A 12 -6.34 8.16 6.92
CA THR A 12 -6.06 8.25 8.36
C THR A 12 -5.19 9.46 8.70
N LEU A 13 -3.96 9.50 8.20
CA LEU A 13 -3.04 10.62 8.41
C LEU A 13 -3.13 11.66 7.30
N ALA A 14 -3.41 11.23 6.07
CA ALA A 14 -3.59 12.11 4.92
C ALA A 14 -4.81 11.68 4.09
N GLU A 15 -5.33 12.58 3.26
CA GLU A 15 -6.26 12.17 2.20
C GLU A 15 -5.58 11.16 1.27
N SER A 16 -6.37 10.27 0.66
CA SER A 16 -5.82 9.17 -0.14
C SER A 16 -4.86 9.66 -1.22
N LYS A 17 -3.63 9.15 -1.17
CA LYS A 17 -2.50 9.47 -2.02
C LYS A 17 -2.04 10.93 -2.00
N GLN A 18 -2.50 11.74 -1.05
CA GLN A 18 -2.10 13.14 -0.87
C GLN A 18 -1.00 13.28 0.19
N PRO A 19 -0.15 14.31 0.11
CA PRO A 19 0.85 14.54 1.14
C PRO A 19 0.24 14.99 2.45
N LEU A 20 0.93 14.72 3.56
CA LEU A 20 0.56 15.27 4.86
C LEU A 20 0.43 16.79 4.79
N GLN A 21 -0.66 17.27 5.36
CA GLN A 21 -0.87 18.68 5.61
C GLN A 21 -0.02 19.13 6.81
N GLU A 22 0.36 20.39 6.80
CA GLU A 22 1.22 20.98 7.83
C GLU A 22 0.72 20.74 9.28
N PRO A 23 -0.58 20.91 9.61
CA PRO A 23 -1.06 20.64 10.96
C PRO A 23 -0.85 19.18 11.42
N MET A 24 -0.98 18.21 10.50
CA MET A 24 -0.72 16.81 10.82
C MET A 24 0.78 16.54 11.00
N GLY A 25 1.63 17.20 10.21
CA GLY A 25 3.09 17.13 10.38
C GLY A 25 3.54 17.63 11.74
N GLU A 26 2.97 18.75 12.21
CA GLU A 26 3.23 19.28 13.55
C GLU A 26 2.73 18.34 14.66
N ALA A 27 1.53 17.77 14.52
CA ALA A 27 0.99 16.82 15.49
C ALA A 27 1.82 15.53 15.59
N LEU A 28 2.31 15.01 14.45
CA LEU A 28 3.22 13.87 14.43
C LEU A 28 4.56 14.20 15.07
N ALA A 29 5.09 15.40 14.86
CA ALA A 29 6.33 15.85 15.50
C ALA A 29 6.20 15.91 17.02
N ASP A 30 5.06 16.37 17.55
CA ASP A 30 4.77 16.34 18.99
C ASP A 30 4.70 14.91 19.53
N LEU A 31 4.03 14.01 18.80
CA LEU A 31 3.90 12.61 19.20
C LEU A 31 5.25 11.88 19.23
N LEU A 32 6.12 12.14 18.25
CA LEU A 32 7.48 11.61 18.21
C LEU A 32 8.33 12.08 19.43
N GLY A 33 7.97 13.20 20.06
CA GLY A 33 8.60 13.64 21.30
C GLY A 33 8.41 12.68 22.47
N VAL A 34 7.32 11.90 22.48
CA VAL A 34 6.91 11.07 23.62
C VAL A 34 6.74 9.58 23.31
N ALA A 35 6.64 9.20 22.03
CA ALA A 35 6.47 7.81 21.60
C ALA A 35 7.12 7.55 20.24
N HIS A 36 7.34 6.28 19.91
CA HIS A 36 7.59 5.90 18.52
C HIS A 36 6.31 5.98 17.70
N VAL A 37 6.46 6.28 16.41
CA VAL A 37 5.35 6.27 15.45
C VAL A 37 5.69 5.32 14.32
N ALA A 38 4.78 4.39 14.03
CA ALA A 38 4.84 3.59 12.81
C ALA A 38 3.74 4.05 11.84
N VAL A 39 4.11 4.26 10.58
CA VAL A 39 3.17 4.51 9.49
C VAL A 39 3.27 3.34 8.53
N ILE A 40 2.17 2.60 8.36
CA ILE A 40 2.09 1.42 7.49
C ILE A 40 1.03 1.64 6.42
N SER A 41 1.32 1.34 5.16
CA SER A 41 0.35 1.48 4.08
C SER A 41 0.77 0.70 2.84
N GLY A 42 -0.14 0.56 1.87
CA GLY A 42 0.11 -0.20 0.65
C GLY A 42 1.10 0.47 -0.32
N GLY A 43 1.22 1.80 -0.30
CA GLY A 43 2.11 2.55 -1.19
C GLY A 43 3.59 2.17 -1.03
N ASP A 44 4.39 2.32 -2.10
CA ASP A 44 5.83 2.07 -2.06
C ASP A 44 6.63 3.27 -1.52
N TRP A 45 7.95 3.12 -1.35
CA TRP A 45 8.86 4.13 -0.84
C TRP A 45 8.72 5.52 -1.49
N PRO A 46 8.62 5.68 -2.83
CA PRO A 46 8.43 7.00 -3.44
C PRO A 46 7.17 7.72 -2.93
N GLN A 47 6.09 6.97 -2.66
CA GLN A 47 4.87 7.52 -2.08
C GLN A 47 5.12 7.99 -0.64
N PHE A 48 5.73 7.14 0.19
CA PHE A 48 6.08 7.49 1.57
C PHE A 48 7.02 8.69 1.66
N GLN A 49 7.99 8.77 0.74
CA GLN A 49 8.92 9.89 0.67
C GLN A 49 8.17 11.20 0.38
N LYS A 50 7.29 11.18 -0.61
CA LYS A 50 6.50 12.35 -1.01
C LYS A 50 5.46 12.76 0.04
N GLN A 51 4.82 11.79 0.68
CA GLN A 51 3.68 12.06 1.55
C GLN A 51 4.03 12.29 3.01
N VAL A 52 5.07 11.63 3.51
CA VAL A 52 5.41 11.62 4.94
C VAL A 52 6.84 12.10 5.17
N ALA A 53 7.81 11.40 4.60
CA ALA A 53 9.22 11.56 4.96
C ALA A 53 9.79 12.96 4.68
N SER A 54 9.23 13.67 3.69
CA SER A 54 9.61 15.03 3.30
C SER A 54 8.71 16.14 3.87
N ARG A 55 7.71 15.79 4.70
CA ARG A 55 6.64 16.70 5.13
C ARG A 55 6.69 17.05 6.62
N LEU A 56 7.58 16.44 7.39
CA LEU A 56 7.71 16.73 8.81
C LEU A 56 8.59 17.96 9.06
N PRO A 57 8.27 18.77 10.09
CA PRO A 57 9.08 19.93 10.45
C PRO A 57 10.47 19.49 10.96
N ALA A 58 11.47 20.37 10.86
CA ALA A 58 12.85 20.08 11.24
C ALA A 58 13.03 19.65 12.72
N ARG A 59 12.08 20.00 13.59
CA ARG A 59 12.07 19.62 15.01
C ARG A 59 11.65 18.16 15.26
N ALA A 60 11.10 17.48 14.25
CA ALA A 60 10.60 16.12 14.41
C ALA A 60 11.76 15.14 14.67
N ASP A 61 11.62 14.31 15.71
CA ASP A 61 12.59 13.26 16.00
C ASP A 61 12.39 12.06 15.06
N LEU A 62 12.96 12.15 13.86
CA LEU A 62 12.82 11.13 12.81
C LEU A 62 13.41 9.77 13.22
N SER A 63 14.30 9.72 14.22
CA SER A 63 14.85 8.45 14.73
C SER A 63 13.79 7.53 15.34
N LYS A 64 12.63 8.10 15.70
CA LYS A 64 11.47 7.39 16.26
C LYS A 64 10.37 7.10 15.25
N LEU A 65 10.55 7.48 13.99
CA LEU A 65 9.59 7.26 12.92
C LEU A 65 9.95 6.01 12.11
N TRP A 66 9.00 5.08 12.03
CA TRP A 66 9.10 3.81 11.32
C TRP A 66 8.16 3.88 10.11
N LEU A 67 8.71 3.84 8.91
CA LEU A 67 7.93 3.87 7.68
C LEU A 67 7.87 2.48 7.08
N MET A 68 6.66 1.95 6.92
CA MET A 68 6.40 0.58 6.51
C MET A 68 5.58 0.54 5.21
N PRO A 69 6.22 0.81 4.05
CA PRO A 69 5.60 0.66 2.73
C PRO A 69 5.13 -0.77 2.46
N THR A 70 4.36 -0.91 1.38
CA THR A 70 3.95 -2.21 0.82
C THR A 70 3.37 -3.16 1.88
N THR A 71 2.50 -2.62 2.73
CA THR A 71 1.83 -3.34 3.82
C THR A 71 2.81 -3.97 4.81
N GLY A 72 3.96 -3.33 5.03
CA GLY A 72 4.98 -3.77 5.99
C GLY A 72 5.99 -4.78 5.46
N THR A 73 5.95 -5.14 4.17
CA THR A 73 7.01 -5.94 3.54
C THR A 73 8.32 -5.17 3.32
N LYS A 74 8.30 -3.86 3.55
CA LYS A 74 9.50 -3.02 3.67
C LYS A 74 9.45 -2.24 4.97
N LEU A 75 10.63 -1.96 5.53
CA LEU A 75 10.78 -1.04 6.65
C LEU A 75 11.91 -0.06 6.36
N TYR A 76 11.63 1.22 6.56
CA TYR A 76 12.58 2.31 6.47
C TYR A 76 12.66 3.05 7.81
N THR A 77 13.88 3.37 8.23
CA THR A 77 14.13 4.19 9.44
C THR A 77 15.14 5.29 9.13
N TYR A 78 15.08 6.38 9.88
CA TYR A 78 16.02 7.50 9.71
C TYR A 78 17.25 7.31 10.62
N ARG A 79 18.44 7.20 10.02
CA ARG A 79 19.72 7.01 10.71
C ARG A 79 20.82 7.75 9.94
N ASP A 80 21.79 8.30 10.66
CA ASP A 80 22.96 8.97 10.07
C ASP A 80 22.61 10.06 9.04
N GLY A 81 21.53 10.80 9.28
CA GLY A 81 21.09 11.89 8.42
C GLY A 81 20.32 11.46 7.16
N ALA A 82 19.99 10.17 7.01
CA ALA A 82 19.29 9.65 5.85
C ALA A 82 18.24 8.58 6.18
N TRP A 83 17.29 8.39 5.27
CA TRP A 83 16.38 7.26 5.30
C TRP A 83 17.06 6.01 4.76
N ASN A 84 17.03 4.93 5.54
CA ASN A 84 17.67 3.66 5.21
C ASN A 84 16.63 2.54 5.26
N SER A 85 16.68 1.64 4.27
CA SER A 85 15.92 0.39 4.33
C SER A 85 16.55 -0.53 5.37
N VAL A 86 15.75 -0.94 6.36
CA VAL A 86 16.12 -1.96 7.35
C VAL A 86 15.92 -3.34 6.74
N TYR A 87 14.81 -3.54 6.03
CA TYR A 87 14.54 -4.71 5.22
C TYR A 87 13.62 -4.36 4.04
N ALA A 88 13.66 -5.20 3.01
CA ALA A 88 12.71 -5.24 1.90
C ALA A 88 12.54 -6.70 1.45
N GLU A 89 11.35 -7.27 1.65
CA GLU A 89 11.03 -8.66 1.30
C GLU A 89 10.61 -8.76 -0.18
N LEU A 90 11.57 -8.54 -1.08
CA LEU A 90 11.31 -8.49 -2.52
C LEU A 90 10.92 -9.88 -3.06
N PHE A 91 9.93 -9.91 -3.95
CA PHE A 91 9.65 -11.09 -4.75
C PHE A 91 10.75 -11.33 -5.79
N ASP A 92 11.10 -12.60 -6.00
CA ASP A 92 11.88 -13.00 -7.15
C ASP A 92 11.02 -13.05 -8.43
N ASP A 93 11.68 -13.11 -9.58
CA ASP A 93 11.00 -13.09 -10.88
C ASP A 93 10.04 -14.28 -11.06
N ALA A 94 10.36 -15.42 -10.47
CA ALA A 94 9.52 -16.61 -10.52
C ALA A 94 8.20 -16.41 -9.75
N THR A 95 8.27 -15.83 -8.55
CA THR A 95 7.11 -15.50 -7.72
C THR A 95 6.26 -14.44 -8.40
N LYS A 96 6.88 -13.39 -8.96
CA LYS A 96 6.17 -12.37 -9.74
C LYS A 96 5.42 -12.98 -10.92
N ALA A 97 6.10 -13.80 -11.74
CA ALA A 97 5.46 -14.47 -12.87
C ALA A 97 4.28 -15.37 -12.44
N LYS A 98 4.43 -16.08 -11.31
CA LYS A 98 3.35 -16.90 -10.72
C LYS A 98 2.16 -16.04 -10.30
N ILE A 99 2.39 -14.89 -9.67
CA ILE A 99 1.35 -13.95 -9.26
C ILE A 99 0.59 -13.41 -10.47
N LEU A 100 1.30 -12.94 -11.50
CA LEU A 100 0.69 -12.38 -12.71
C LEU A 100 -0.17 -13.43 -13.41
N LYS A 101 0.37 -14.64 -13.59
CA LYS A 101 -0.36 -15.75 -14.19
C LYS A 101 -1.62 -16.11 -13.38
N ALA A 102 -1.53 -16.12 -12.04
CA ALA A 102 -2.68 -16.40 -11.19
C ALA A 102 -3.77 -15.32 -11.30
N PHE A 103 -3.41 -14.04 -11.47
CA PHE A 103 -4.39 -12.99 -11.76
C PHE A 103 -5.11 -13.25 -13.09
N ASP A 104 -4.37 -13.54 -14.16
CA ASP A 104 -4.96 -13.80 -15.47
C ASP A 104 -5.94 -14.98 -15.42
N GLU A 105 -5.51 -16.11 -14.85
CA GLU A 105 -6.34 -17.31 -14.69
C GLU A 105 -7.55 -17.06 -13.78
N SER A 106 -7.40 -16.25 -12.73
CA SER A 106 -8.48 -15.91 -11.81
C SER A 106 -9.55 -15.07 -12.51
N LEU A 107 -9.13 -14.04 -13.25
CA LEU A 107 -10.05 -13.17 -13.99
C LEU A 107 -10.80 -13.93 -15.09
N GLU A 108 -10.12 -14.85 -15.78
CA GLU A 108 -10.74 -15.73 -16.77
C GLU A 108 -11.77 -16.67 -16.10
N ALA A 109 -11.37 -17.36 -15.02
CA ALA A 109 -12.23 -18.32 -14.33
C ALA A 109 -13.47 -17.68 -13.70
N THR A 110 -13.35 -16.42 -13.28
CA THR A 110 -14.44 -15.67 -12.64
C THR A 110 -15.27 -14.84 -13.61
N GLY A 111 -14.85 -14.76 -14.88
CA GLY A 111 -15.53 -14.02 -15.94
C GLY A 111 -15.46 -12.50 -15.79
N PHE A 112 -14.50 -11.98 -15.02
CA PHE A 112 -14.39 -10.53 -14.79
C PHE A 112 -13.51 -9.86 -15.84
N THR A 113 -14.17 -9.34 -16.88
CA THR A 113 -13.55 -8.49 -17.90
C THR A 113 -14.13 -7.08 -17.81
N PRO A 114 -13.34 -6.05 -17.46
CA PRO A 114 -13.81 -4.67 -17.50
C PRO A 114 -14.00 -4.22 -18.95
N GLU A 115 -15.08 -3.49 -19.23
CA GLU A 115 -15.32 -2.90 -20.56
C GLU A 115 -14.32 -1.77 -20.87
N GLN A 116 -13.87 -1.07 -19.82
CA GLN A 116 -12.93 0.04 -19.91
C GLN A 116 -11.90 -0.03 -18.78
N THR A 117 -10.65 0.28 -19.11
CA THR A 117 -9.54 0.41 -18.17
C THR A 117 -8.79 1.72 -18.38
N TRP A 118 -8.17 2.23 -17.31
CA TRP A 118 -7.40 3.46 -17.30
C TRP A 118 -6.00 3.20 -16.74
N GLY A 119 -5.00 3.30 -17.62
CA GLY A 119 -3.61 2.96 -17.30
C GLY A 119 -3.41 1.47 -17.04
N GLU A 120 -2.26 1.14 -16.47
CA GLU A 120 -1.89 -0.24 -16.15
C GLU A 120 -2.81 -0.83 -15.08
N ARG A 121 -3.12 -2.13 -15.19
CA ARG A 121 -3.89 -2.86 -14.18
C ARG A 121 -3.02 -3.43 -13.08
N ILE A 122 -1.76 -3.67 -13.37
CA ILE A 122 -0.79 -4.22 -12.43
C ILE A 122 0.23 -3.14 -12.08
N GLU A 123 0.51 -3.02 -10.79
CA GLU A 123 1.61 -2.23 -10.27
C GLU A 123 2.54 -3.13 -9.45
N ASP A 124 3.80 -3.27 -9.89
CA ASP A 124 4.83 -4.01 -9.18
C ASP A 124 5.63 -3.07 -8.28
N ARG A 125 5.51 -3.26 -6.96
CA ARG A 125 6.22 -2.50 -5.93
C ARG A 125 7.39 -3.30 -5.33
N GLY A 126 7.85 -4.35 -6.02
CA GLY A 126 8.95 -5.22 -5.62
C GLY A 126 8.54 -6.31 -4.64
N SER A 127 8.00 -5.92 -3.48
CA SER A 127 7.52 -6.82 -2.41
C SER A 127 6.00 -6.85 -2.29
N GLN A 128 5.31 -6.15 -3.19
CA GLN A 128 3.86 -6.17 -3.30
C GLN A 128 3.50 -6.04 -4.77
N ILE A 129 2.57 -6.88 -5.24
CA ILE A 129 1.92 -6.70 -6.54
C ILE A 129 0.49 -6.21 -6.27
N THR A 130 0.16 -5.04 -6.81
CA THR A 130 -1.19 -4.47 -6.71
C THR A 130 -1.90 -4.61 -8.05
N PHE A 131 -2.99 -5.37 -8.07
CA PHE A 131 -3.95 -5.37 -9.16
C PHE A 131 -5.03 -4.32 -8.92
N SER A 132 -5.38 -3.54 -9.94
CA SER A 132 -6.54 -2.64 -9.98
C SER A 132 -7.45 -3.06 -11.11
N ALA A 133 -8.69 -3.45 -10.80
CA ALA A 133 -9.60 -4.03 -11.79
C ALA A 133 -9.87 -3.11 -12.98
N LEU A 134 -10.00 -1.80 -12.73
CA LEU A 134 -10.20 -0.77 -13.75
C LEU A 134 -8.89 -0.09 -14.19
N GLY A 135 -7.74 -0.49 -13.68
CA GLY A 135 -6.48 0.22 -13.90
C GLY A 135 -6.15 1.27 -12.83
N GLN A 136 -4.87 1.62 -12.68
CA GLN A 136 -4.39 2.50 -11.61
C GLN A 136 -4.94 3.93 -11.73
N GLU A 137 -5.21 4.38 -12.95
CA GLU A 137 -5.61 5.76 -13.27
C GLU A 137 -7.13 5.95 -13.36
N ALA A 138 -7.93 4.91 -13.04
CA ALA A 138 -9.37 5.02 -13.19
C ALA A 138 -9.96 6.12 -12.28
N PRO A 139 -10.92 6.93 -12.79
CA PRO A 139 -11.57 7.97 -12.00
C PRO A 139 -12.23 7.38 -10.75
N ILE A 140 -12.22 8.13 -9.65
CA ILE A 140 -12.77 7.68 -8.35
C ILE A 140 -14.22 7.22 -8.50
N LYS A 141 -15.05 8.00 -9.22
CA LYS A 141 -16.45 7.67 -9.47
C LYS A 141 -16.60 6.29 -10.12
N GLU A 142 -15.80 5.98 -11.13
CA GLU A 142 -15.85 4.67 -11.81
C GLU A 142 -15.40 3.54 -10.88
N LYS A 143 -14.34 3.78 -10.09
CA LYS A 143 -13.85 2.80 -9.10
C LYS A 143 -14.91 2.46 -8.06
N GLU A 144 -15.64 3.45 -7.54
CA GLU A 144 -16.68 3.25 -6.52
C GLU A 144 -17.90 2.47 -7.05
N HIS A 145 -18.27 2.65 -8.32
CA HIS A 145 -19.42 1.97 -8.92
C HIS A 145 -19.13 0.52 -9.34
N TRP A 146 -17.86 0.17 -9.56
CA TRP A 146 -17.50 -1.13 -10.14
C TRP A 146 -17.77 -2.31 -9.21
N ASP A 147 -17.48 -2.18 -7.91
CA ASP A 147 -17.67 -3.24 -6.92
C ASP A 147 -18.00 -2.68 -5.52
N PRO A 148 -19.12 -1.93 -5.38
CA PRO A 148 -19.47 -1.22 -4.15
C PRO A 148 -19.75 -2.15 -2.97
N LYS A 149 -20.11 -3.41 -3.23
CA LYS A 149 -20.39 -4.43 -2.21
C LYS A 149 -19.24 -5.43 -2.01
N PHE A 150 -18.12 -5.23 -2.71
CA PHE A 150 -16.95 -6.12 -2.69
C PHE A 150 -17.26 -7.55 -3.18
N GLU A 151 -18.38 -7.76 -3.87
CA GLU A 151 -18.83 -9.08 -4.32
C GLU A 151 -17.90 -9.64 -5.38
N LYS A 152 -17.43 -8.80 -6.32
CA LYS A 152 -16.52 -9.23 -7.39
C LYS A 152 -15.14 -9.58 -6.83
N ARG A 153 -14.56 -8.68 -6.04
CA ARG A 153 -13.21 -8.89 -5.47
C ARG A 153 -13.15 -10.02 -4.45
N LYS A 154 -14.24 -10.30 -3.71
CA LYS A 154 -14.30 -11.47 -2.83
C LYS A 154 -14.16 -12.79 -3.59
N VAL A 155 -14.79 -12.90 -4.75
CA VAL A 155 -14.68 -14.10 -5.61
C VAL A 155 -13.27 -14.24 -6.15
N ILE A 156 -12.69 -13.16 -6.72
CA ILE A 156 -11.30 -13.15 -7.20
C ILE A 156 -10.32 -13.50 -6.07
N GLN A 157 -10.46 -12.86 -4.90
CA GLN A 157 -9.61 -13.11 -3.74
C GLN A 157 -9.67 -14.57 -3.28
N ALA A 158 -10.86 -15.17 -3.25
CA ALA A 158 -11.04 -16.56 -2.83
C ALA A 158 -10.34 -17.53 -3.79
N ASP A 159 -10.44 -17.30 -5.10
CA ASP A 159 -9.74 -18.10 -6.12
C ASP A 159 -8.22 -17.90 -6.05
N LEU A 160 -7.73 -16.66 -5.93
CA LEU A 160 -6.30 -16.37 -5.77
C LEU A 160 -5.70 -17.04 -4.53
N LYS A 161 -6.44 -17.11 -3.41
CA LYS A 161 -6.00 -17.80 -2.18
C LYS A 161 -5.74 -19.29 -2.40
N GLN A 162 -6.42 -19.91 -3.35
CA GLN A 162 -6.18 -21.32 -3.72
C GLN A 162 -4.96 -21.46 -4.63
N ARG A 163 -4.77 -20.52 -5.58
CA ARG A 163 -3.66 -20.54 -6.55
C ARG A 163 -2.30 -20.18 -5.96
N LEU A 164 -2.31 -19.31 -4.96
CA LEU A 164 -1.11 -18.71 -4.37
C LEU A 164 -0.98 -19.06 -2.87
N PRO A 165 -0.87 -20.36 -2.52
CA PRO A 165 -0.63 -20.73 -1.13
C PRO A 165 0.71 -20.16 -0.67
N GLY A 166 0.72 -19.56 0.53
CA GLY A 166 1.90 -18.93 1.13
C GLY A 166 2.00 -17.43 0.89
N LEU A 167 1.14 -16.83 0.09
CA LEU A 167 1.04 -15.37 -0.08
C LEU A 167 -0.21 -14.81 0.62
N SER A 168 -0.12 -13.56 1.05
CA SER A 168 -1.23 -12.79 1.58
C SER A 168 -1.94 -12.08 0.44
N ILE A 169 -3.27 -12.13 0.44
CA ILE A 169 -4.10 -11.52 -0.61
C ILE A 169 -5.16 -10.67 0.07
N ASN A 170 -5.05 -9.35 -0.09
CA ASN A 170 -5.88 -8.37 0.60
C ASN A 170 -6.64 -7.50 -0.40
N MET A 171 -7.86 -7.11 -0.08
CA MET A 171 -8.61 -6.16 -0.92
C MET A 171 -8.23 -4.74 -0.50
N GLY A 172 -7.71 -3.97 -1.44
CA GLY A 172 -7.34 -2.56 -1.25
C GLY A 172 -8.33 -1.62 -1.94
N GLY A 173 -8.64 -0.49 -1.30
CA GLY A 173 -9.47 0.57 -1.89
C GLY A 173 -10.80 0.09 -2.51
N ALA A 174 -11.20 0.72 -3.62
CA ALA A 174 -12.47 0.44 -4.31
C ALA A 174 -12.36 -0.59 -5.44
N THR A 175 -11.18 -0.82 -5.99
CA THR A 175 -10.96 -1.70 -7.16
C THR A 175 -9.73 -2.59 -7.06
N SER A 176 -8.98 -2.52 -5.96
CA SER A 176 -7.66 -3.14 -5.88
C SER A 176 -7.63 -4.46 -5.09
N ILE A 177 -6.69 -5.32 -5.45
CA ILE A 177 -6.27 -6.51 -4.70
C ILE A 177 -4.75 -6.46 -4.62
N ASP A 178 -4.23 -6.51 -3.40
CA ASP A 178 -2.80 -6.49 -3.09
C ASP A 178 -2.32 -7.90 -2.73
N ILE A 179 -1.17 -8.27 -3.28
CA ILE A 179 -0.49 -9.54 -2.98
C ILE A 179 0.89 -9.24 -2.42
N THR A 180 1.15 -9.77 -1.22
CA THR A 180 2.42 -9.69 -0.47
C THR A 180 2.82 -11.06 0.02
#